data_AF-A0A2J8LJQ0-F1
#
_entry.id   AF-A0A2J8LJQ0-F1
#
_cell.length_a   1.000
_cell.length_b   1.000
_cell.length_c   1.000
_cell.angle_alpha   90.00
_cell.angle_beta   90.00
_cell.angle_gamma   90.00
#
_symmetry.space_group_name_H-M   'P 1'
#
loop_
_entity.id
_entity.type
_entity.pdbx_description
1 polymer ?
#
loop_
_entity_poly.entity_id
_entity_poly.type
_entity_poly.pdbx_seq_one_letter_code
_entity_poly.pdbx_strand_id
1 'polypeptide(L)'
;MARLVAVCRDGEEEFPFERRQIPLYIDDTLTMVMEFPDNVLNLDGHQNNGAQLKQFIQRHGMLKQQDLSIAMVVTSREVLSALSQLVPCVGCRRSVERLFSQLVESGNPALEPLTVGPKGVLSVTRSCMTDAKKLYTLFYVHGSKLNDMIDAIPKSKK
;
A
#
# COMPACT_ATOMS: atom_id res chain seq x y z
N MET A 1 11.29 1.15 9.46
CA MET A 1 11.31 2.44 8.70
C MET A 1 11.93 2.17 7.35
N ALA A 2 11.58 2.97 6.33
CA ALA A 2 12.20 2.83 5.01
C ALA A 2 13.69 3.18 5.05
N ARG A 3 14.51 2.53 4.21
CA ARG A 3 15.96 2.70 4.14
C ARG A 3 16.35 3.33 2.80
N LEU A 4 17.27 4.29 2.81
CA LEU A 4 17.90 4.79 1.58
C LEU A 4 18.84 3.70 1.03
N VAL A 5 18.58 3.23 -0.19
CA VAL A 5 19.37 2.16 -0.83
C VAL A 5 20.18 2.63 -2.04
N ALA A 6 19.79 3.74 -2.66
CA ALA A 6 20.56 4.37 -3.73
C ALA A 6 20.31 5.87 -3.81
N VAL A 7 21.24 6.57 -4.46
CA VAL A 7 21.14 7.98 -4.82
C VAL A 7 21.54 8.09 -6.29
N CYS A 8 20.61 8.52 -7.13
CA CYS A 8 20.77 8.63 -8.58
C CYS A 8 20.88 10.10 -8.97
N ARG A 9 21.83 10.42 -9.84
CA ARG A 9 22.06 11.76 -10.37
C ARG A 9 21.71 11.87 -11.85
N ASP A 10 21.46 13.09 -12.31
CA ASP A 10 21.21 13.35 -13.73
C ASP A 10 22.36 12.84 -14.62
N GLY A 11 22.01 12.23 -15.74
CA GLY A 11 22.94 11.60 -16.69
C GLY A 11 23.43 10.19 -16.31
N GLU A 12 23.00 9.62 -15.18
CA GLU A 12 23.22 8.20 -14.84
C GLU A 12 22.17 7.29 -15.52
N GLU A 13 22.48 6.01 -15.68
CA GLU A 13 21.54 5.02 -16.21
C GLU A 13 20.28 4.91 -15.34
N GLU A 14 19.15 4.57 -15.95
CA GLU A 14 17.87 4.41 -15.25
C GLU A 14 17.98 3.34 -14.15
N PHE A 15 17.62 3.70 -12.92
CA PHE A 15 17.74 2.79 -11.78
C PHE A 15 16.70 1.66 -11.87
N PRO A 16 17.11 0.38 -11.90
CA PRO A 16 16.17 -0.73 -11.96
C PRO A 16 15.55 -0.97 -10.57
N PHE A 17 14.36 -0.39 -10.34
CA PHE A 17 13.67 -0.55 -9.06
C PHE A 17 13.34 -2.01 -8.76
N GLU A 18 13.78 -2.49 -7.60
CA GLU A 18 13.34 -3.78 -7.07
C GLU A 18 11.99 -3.67 -6.37
N ARG A 19 11.51 -4.81 -5.85
CA ARG A 19 10.31 -4.81 -5.01
C ARG A 19 10.53 -3.91 -3.80
N ARG A 20 9.44 -3.30 -3.34
CA ARG A 20 9.45 -2.45 -2.14
C ARG A 20 10.33 -1.20 -2.24
N GLN A 21 10.89 -0.89 -3.40
CA GLN A 21 11.67 0.31 -3.64
C GLN A 21 10.82 1.38 -4.34
N ILE A 22 10.93 2.62 -3.86
CA ILE A 22 10.26 3.78 -4.44
C ILE A 22 11.26 4.90 -4.71
N PRO A 23 11.10 5.65 -5.81
CA PRO A 23 11.84 6.88 -6.00
C PRO A 23 11.28 7.99 -5.10
N LEU A 24 12.20 8.77 -4.54
CA LEU A 24 11.95 10.03 -3.86
C LEU A 24 12.71 11.12 -4.62
N TYR A 25 11.99 11.82 -5.47
CA TYR A 25 12.51 12.95 -6.25
C TYR A 25 12.69 14.16 -5.34
N ILE A 26 13.95 14.57 -5.16
CA ILE A 26 14.35 15.74 -4.37
C ILE A 26 14.34 16.98 -5.25
N ASP A 27 14.98 16.90 -6.41
CA ASP A 27 14.99 17.90 -7.48
C ASP A 27 15.16 17.20 -8.85
N ASP A 28 15.25 17.99 -9.93
CA ASP A 28 15.36 17.49 -11.30
C ASP A 28 16.65 16.68 -11.56
N THR A 29 17.64 16.81 -10.69
CA THR A 29 18.96 16.20 -10.83
C THR A 29 19.27 15.13 -9.79
N LEU A 30 18.40 14.95 -8.79
CA LEU A 30 18.65 14.09 -7.64
C LEU A 30 17.41 13.27 -7.28
N THR A 31 17.54 11.96 -7.43
CA THR A 31 16.54 10.99 -6.97
C THR A 31 17.13 10.08 -5.90
N MET A 32 16.44 9.95 -4.77
CA MET A 32 16.76 9.00 -3.72
C MET A 32 15.90 7.75 -3.86
N VAL A 33 16.48 6.55 -3.76
CA VAL A 33 15.70 5.31 -3.77
C VAL A 33 15.50 4.83 -2.35
N MET A 34 14.24 4.75 -1.93
CA MET A 34 13.83 4.34 -0.59
C MET A 34 13.24 2.93 -0.64
N GLU A 35 13.68 2.05 0.25
CA GLU A 35 13.22 0.67 0.35
C GLU A 35 12.38 0.46 1.61
N PHE A 36 11.17 -0.07 1.47
CA PHE A 36 10.35 -0.48 2.60
C PHE A 36 10.77 -1.86 3.12
N PRO A 37 10.92 -2.05 4.45
CA PRO A 37 11.29 -3.36 4.97
C PRO A 37 10.16 -4.37 4.76
N ASP A 38 10.52 -5.63 4.53
CA ASP A 38 9.55 -6.71 4.24
C ASP A 38 8.59 -7.00 5.39
N ASN A 39 8.98 -6.66 6.62
CA ASN A 39 8.22 -6.99 7.82
C ASN A 39 7.00 -6.09 8.09
N VAL A 40 6.83 -4.96 7.38
CA VAL A 40 5.74 -3.99 7.64
C VAL A 40 4.36 -4.61 7.45
N LEU A 41 4.25 -5.60 6.56
CA LEU A 41 3.01 -6.33 6.27
C LEU A 41 3.26 -7.85 6.32
N ASN A 42 3.89 -8.34 7.39
CA ASN A 42 4.02 -9.79 7.57
C ASN A 42 2.62 -10.42 7.75
N LEU A 43 2.14 -11.10 6.71
CA LEU A 43 0.81 -11.72 6.67
C LEU A 43 0.79 -13.13 7.29
N ASP A 44 1.95 -13.74 7.52
CA ASP A 44 2.08 -15.15 7.88
C ASP A 44 2.17 -15.38 9.41
N GLY A 45 2.37 -14.33 10.21
CA GLY A 45 2.84 -14.46 11.60
C GLY A 45 1.88 -14.12 12.76
N HIS A 46 0.59 -13.87 12.55
CA HIS A 46 -0.27 -13.36 13.63
C HIS A 46 -1.19 -14.43 14.24
N GLN A 47 -1.17 -14.51 15.59
CA GLN A 47 -2.05 -15.35 16.42
C GLN A 47 -3.48 -14.80 16.33
N ASN A 48 -4.26 -15.32 15.38
CA ASN A 48 -5.61 -14.85 15.14
C ASN A 48 -6.60 -15.46 16.14
N ASN A 49 -7.55 -14.63 16.60
CA ASN A 49 -8.70 -15.07 17.38
C ASN A 49 -9.46 -16.16 16.59
N GLY A 50 -9.39 -17.41 17.07
CA GLY A 50 -9.71 -18.60 16.28
C GLY A 50 -11.15 -18.64 15.76
N ALA A 51 -12.11 -18.01 16.44
CA ALA A 51 -13.51 -18.01 16.02
C ALA A 51 -13.78 -17.05 14.83
N GLN A 52 -13.29 -15.82 14.91
CA GLN A 52 -13.48 -14.80 13.85
C GLN A 52 -12.77 -15.19 12.56
N LEU A 53 -11.55 -15.71 12.67
CA LEU A 53 -10.81 -16.20 11.51
C LEU A 53 -11.54 -17.37 10.82
N LYS A 54 -12.05 -18.34 11.60
CA LYS A 54 -12.81 -19.47 11.04
C LYS A 54 -14.04 -18.99 10.27
N GLN A 55 -14.78 -18.04 10.85
CA GLN A 55 -15.94 -17.45 10.19
C GLN A 55 -15.56 -16.69 8.91
N PHE A 56 -14.47 -15.95 8.93
CA PHE A 56 -13.96 -15.24 7.74
C PHE A 56 -13.57 -16.22 6.63
N ILE A 57 -12.80 -17.27 6.95
CA ILE A 57 -12.39 -18.30 5.98
C ILE A 57 -13.62 -18.97 5.36
N GLN A 58 -14.62 -19.31 6.18
CA GLN A 58 -15.86 -19.91 5.69
C GLN A 58 -16.57 -18.98 4.68
N ARG A 59 -16.72 -17.70 5.01
CA ARG A 59 -17.40 -16.72 4.14
C ARG A 59 -16.60 -16.42 2.87
N HIS A 60 -15.28 -16.30 2.98
CA HIS A 60 -14.38 -16.12 1.84
C HIS A 60 -14.54 -17.27 0.83
N GLY A 61 -14.62 -18.52 1.31
CA GLY A 61 -14.83 -19.69 0.45
C GLY A 61 -16.20 -19.73 -0.25
N MET A 62 -17.18 -18.92 0.18
CA MET A 62 -18.49 -18.80 -0.47
C MET A 62 -18.51 -17.77 -1.61
N LEU A 63 -17.49 -16.89 -1.69
CA LEU A 63 -17.43 -15.84 -2.70
C LEU A 63 -16.88 -16.39 -4.02
N LYS A 64 -17.47 -15.96 -5.15
CA LYS A 64 -16.86 -16.21 -6.45
C LYS A 64 -15.62 -15.34 -6.60
N GLN A 65 -14.61 -15.85 -7.30
CA GLN A 65 -13.37 -15.12 -7.53
C GLN A 65 -13.58 -13.79 -8.28
N GLN A 66 -14.59 -13.72 -9.16
CA GLN A 66 -14.97 -12.49 -9.85
C GLN A 66 -15.54 -11.45 -8.88
N ASP A 67 -16.50 -11.85 -8.04
CA ASP A 67 -17.12 -10.97 -7.04
C ASP A 67 -16.05 -10.46 -6.06
N LEU A 68 -15.15 -11.34 -5.64
CA LEU A 68 -14.02 -10.97 -4.78
C LEU A 68 -13.10 -9.97 -5.48
N SER A 69 -12.72 -10.21 -6.73
CA SER A 69 -11.87 -9.29 -7.49
C SER A 69 -12.50 -7.91 -7.64
N ILE A 70 -13.81 -7.83 -7.88
CA ILE A 70 -14.53 -6.55 -8.00
C ILE A 70 -14.55 -5.83 -6.64
N ALA A 71 -14.79 -6.55 -5.55
CA ALA A 71 -14.79 -5.98 -4.20
C ALA A 71 -13.42 -5.45 -3.76
N MET A 72 -12.33 -5.89 -4.40
CA MET A 72 -10.96 -5.46 -4.12
C MET A 72 -10.50 -4.29 -4.99
N VAL A 73 -11.35 -3.73 -5.85
CA VAL A 73 -11.01 -2.58 -6.67
C VAL A 73 -11.27 -1.30 -5.90
N VAL A 74 -10.22 -0.49 -5.77
CA VAL A 74 -10.30 0.89 -5.29
C VAL A 74 -9.78 1.81 -6.38
N THR A 75 -10.61 2.75 -6.82
CA THR A 75 -10.29 3.72 -7.87
C THR A 75 -9.38 4.83 -7.35
N SER A 76 -8.64 5.49 -8.25
CA SER A 76 -7.88 6.70 -7.91
C SER A 76 -8.73 7.72 -7.18
N ARG A 77 -9.99 7.91 -7.62
CA ARG A 77 -10.91 8.86 -6.99
C ARG A 77 -11.17 8.50 -5.52
N GLU A 78 -11.37 7.24 -5.22
CA GLU A 78 -11.60 6.76 -3.84
C GLU A 78 -10.34 6.90 -2.99
N VAL A 79 -9.17 6.57 -3.53
CA VAL A 79 -7.88 6.77 -2.84
C VAL A 79 -7.68 8.25 -2.48
N LEU A 80 -7.80 9.15 -3.46
CA LEU A 80 -7.61 10.60 -3.25
C LEU A 80 -8.67 11.17 -2.30
N SER A 81 -9.92 10.72 -2.43
CA SER A 81 -11.00 11.11 -1.50
C SER A 81 -10.69 10.67 -0.08
N ALA A 82 -10.26 9.43 0.13
CA ALA A 82 -9.90 8.90 1.44
C ALA A 82 -8.71 9.68 2.04
N LEU A 83 -7.67 9.96 1.25
CA LEU A 83 -6.52 10.76 1.71
C LEU A 83 -6.95 12.14 2.20
N SER A 84 -7.86 12.81 1.46
CA SER A 84 -8.38 14.13 1.83
C SER A 84 -9.11 14.15 3.17
N GLN A 85 -9.79 13.04 3.51
CA GLN A 85 -10.61 12.89 4.72
C GLN A 85 -9.79 12.40 5.92
N LEU A 86 -8.87 11.47 5.69
CA LEU A 86 -8.16 10.76 6.77
C LEU A 86 -6.85 11.44 7.17
N VAL A 87 -6.15 12.09 6.24
CA VAL A 87 -4.84 12.70 6.50
C VAL A 87 -4.99 14.22 6.59
N PRO A 88 -4.80 14.83 7.78
CA PRO A 88 -5.01 16.27 7.98
C PRO A 88 -3.87 17.12 7.40
N CYS A 89 -2.66 16.58 7.35
CA CYS A 89 -1.48 17.29 6.86
C CYS A 89 -1.51 17.39 5.33
N VAL A 90 -1.63 18.61 4.81
CA VAL A 90 -1.63 18.90 3.37
C VAL A 90 -0.36 18.38 2.68
N GLY A 91 0.80 18.54 3.32
CA GLY A 91 2.08 18.05 2.79
C GLY A 91 2.11 16.53 2.67
N CYS A 92 1.69 15.81 3.71
CA CYS A 92 1.61 14.35 3.68
C CYS A 92 0.67 13.85 2.59
N ARG A 93 -0.51 14.49 2.43
CA ARG A 93 -1.44 14.16 1.35
C ARG A 93 -0.78 14.29 -0.01
N ARG A 94 -0.25 15.48 -0.34
CA ARG A 94 0.40 15.72 -1.63
C ARG A 94 1.55 14.75 -1.90
N SER A 95 2.32 14.40 -0.88
CA SER A 95 3.39 13.40 -1.01
C SER A 95 2.85 12.02 -1.38
N VAL A 96 1.76 11.57 -0.77
CA VAL A 96 1.12 10.27 -1.10
C VAL A 96 0.46 10.32 -2.49
N GLU A 97 -0.20 11.42 -2.85
CA GLU A 97 -0.80 11.60 -4.18
C GLU A 97 0.26 11.55 -5.30
N ARG A 98 1.41 12.20 -5.09
CA ARG A 98 2.56 12.17 -6.01
C ARG A 98 3.11 10.74 -6.13
N LEU A 99 3.34 10.07 -5.01
CA LEU A 99 3.79 8.68 -5.00
C LEU A 99 2.81 7.76 -5.74
N PHE A 100 1.51 7.91 -5.49
CA PHE A 100 0.48 7.11 -6.15
C PHE A 100 0.51 7.31 -7.66
N SER A 101 0.58 8.56 -8.14
CA SER A 101 0.68 8.88 -9.57
C SER A 101 1.91 8.23 -10.22
N GLN A 102 3.05 8.26 -9.53
CA GLN A 102 4.29 7.63 -9.99
C GLN A 102 4.18 6.10 -10.06
N LEU A 103 3.48 5.47 -9.11
CA LEU A 103 3.24 4.03 -9.15
C LEU A 103 2.30 3.64 -10.30
N VAL A 104 1.34 4.51 -10.67
CA VAL A 104 0.49 4.31 -11.84
C VAL A 104 1.30 4.37 -13.13
N GLU A 105 2.22 5.33 -13.24
CA GLU A 105 3.04 5.54 -14.44
C GLU A 105 4.13 4.47 -14.60
N SER A 106 4.84 4.14 -13.52
CA SER A 106 5.96 3.18 -13.55
C SER A 106 5.51 1.72 -13.49
N GLY A 107 4.36 1.42 -12.89
CA GLY A 107 3.92 0.04 -12.64
C GLY A 107 4.77 -0.72 -11.61
N ASN A 108 5.66 -0.03 -10.89
CA ASN A 108 6.57 -0.65 -9.93
C ASN A 108 5.80 -1.31 -8.76
N PRO A 109 6.10 -2.59 -8.40
CA PRO A 109 5.40 -3.33 -7.36
C PRO A 109 5.88 -2.96 -5.95
N ALA A 110 6.05 -1.67 -5.67
CA ALA A 110 6.66 -1.20 -4.43
C ALA A 110 5.78 -1.37 -3.18
N LEU A 111 4.48 -1.59 -3.37
CA LEU A 111 3.50 -1.65 -2.28
C LEU A 111 3.03 -3.07 -1.96
N GLU A 112 3.69 -4.12 -2.46
CA GLU A 112 3.30 -5.53 -2.23
C GLU A 112 2.98 -5.77 -0.74
N PRO A 113 1.80 -6.37 -0.40
CA PRO A 113 0.83 -7.08 -1.24
C PRO A 113 -0.18 -6.20 -1.99
N LEU A 114 -0.13 -4.88 -1.87
CA LEU A 114 -0.97 -3.98 -2.65
C LEU A 114 -0.39 -3.78 -4.05
N THR A 115 -1.27 -3.65 -5.03
CA THR A 115 -0.92 -3.41 -6.44
C THR A 115 -1.59 -2.15 -6.93
N VAL A 116 -0.83 -1.28 -7.60
CA VAL A 116 -1.36 -0.14 -8.34
C VAL A 116 -1.33 -0.49 -9.82
N GLY A 117 -2.51 -0.70 -10.40
CA GLY A 117 -2.66 -1.04 -11.80
C GLY A 117 -2.79 0.19 -12.71
N PRO A 118 -2.82 -0.03 -14.03
CA PRO A 118 -3.06 1.02 -15.01
C PRO A 118 -4.35 1.79 -14.70
N LYS A 119 -4.36 3.09 -15.00
CA LYS A 119 -5.48 4.01 -14.69
C LYS A 119 -5.71 4.23 -13.17
N GLY A 120 -4.78 3.80 -12.32
CA GLY A 120 -4.83 4.01 -10.87
C GLY A 120 -5.85 3.16 -10.15
N VAL A 121 -6.03 1.92 -10.60
CA VAL A 121 -6.78 0.91 -9.86
C VAL A 121 -5.87 0.32 -8.78
N LEU A 122 -6.16 0.63 -7.51
CA LEU A 122 -5.54 -0.01 -6.36
C LEU A 122 -6.27 -1.32 -6.05
N SER A 123 -5.49 -2.39 -5.82
CA SER A 123 -6.01 -3.70 -5.41
C SER A 123 -4.97 -4.48 -4.60
N VAL A 124 -5.21 -5.78 -4.41
CA VAL A 124 -4.30 -6.71 -3.75
C VAL A 124 -3.76 -7.74 -4.75
N THR A 125 -2.55 -8.25 -4.52
CA THR A 125 -1.98 -9.32 -5.34
C THR A 125 -2.89 -10.55 -5.35
N ARG A 126 -2.88 -11.29 -6.46
CA ARG A 126 -3.69 -12.50 -6.61
C ARG A 126 -3.39 -13.54 -5.52
N SER A 127 -2.12 -13.71 -5.17
CA SER A 127 -1.67 -14.62 -4.11
C SER A 127 -2.23 -14.24 -2.75
N CYS A 128 -2.31 -12.94 -2.44
CA CYS A 128 -2.95 -12.45 -1.22
C CYS A 128 -4.47 -12.67 -1.28
N MET A 129 -5.11 -12.34 -2.40
CA MET A 129 -6.56 -12.41 -2.55
C MET A 129 -7.12 -13.84 -2.41
N THR A 130 -6.40 -14.83 -2.92
CA THR A 130 -6.82 -16.24 -2.84
C THR A 130 -6.59 -16.86 -1.46
N ASP A 131 -5.78 -16.24 -0.61
CA ASP A 131 -5.49 -16.72 0.74
C ASP A 131 -6.32 -15.94 1.77
N ALA A 132 -7.39 -16.59 2.24
CA ALA A 132 -8.30 -16.02 3.23
C ALA A 132 -7.58 -15.59 4.53
N LYS A 133 -6.52 -16.28 4.93
CA LYS A 133 -5.76 -15.89 6.13
C LYS A 133 -4.98 -14.61 5.88
N LYS A 134 -4.34 -14.49 4.71
CA LYS A 134 -3.61 -13.28 4.32
C LYS A 134 -4.53 -12.06 4.22
N LEU A 135 -5.70 -12.21 3.58
CA LEU A 135 -6.71 -11.14 3.55
C LEU A 135 -7.23 -10.77 4.93
N TYR A 136 -7.52 -11.74 5.78
CA TYR A 136 -7.94 -11.48 7.15
C TYR A 136 -6.88 -10.69 7.92
N THR A 137 -5.62 -11.12 7.85
CA THR A 137 -4.50 -10.45 8.50
C THR A 137 -4.33 -9.03 7.96
N LEU A 138 -4.44 -8.83 6.64
CA LEU A 138 -4.36 -7.50 6.04
C LEU A 138 -5.46 -6.56 6.57
N PHE A 139 -6.72 -6.99 6.57
CA PHE A 139 -7.85 -6.12 6.91
C PHE A 139 -8.04 -5.91 8.41
N TYR A 140 -7.96 -6.97 9.21
CA TYR A 140 -8.36 -6.90 10.62
C TYR A 140 -7.16 -6.71 11.55
N VAL A 141 -6.00 -7.21 11.17
CA VAL A 141 -4.82 -7.20 12.05
C VAL A 141 -3.89 -6.03 11.73
N HIS A 142 -3.57 -5.84 10.45
CA HIS A 142 -2.77 -4.70 10.02
C HIS A 142 -3.63 -3.46 9.81
N GLY A 143 -4.85 -3.60 9.26
CA GLY A 143 -5.76 -2.47 9.04
C GLY A 143 -6.09 -1.69 10.32
N SER A 144 -6.29 -2.38 11.45
CA SER A 144 -6.51 -1.72 12.75
C SER A 144 -5.29 -0.90 13.19
N LYS A 145 -4.10 -1.50 13.17
CA LYS A 145 -2.84 -0.81 13.50
C LYS A 145 -2.57 0.38 12.59
N LEU A 146 -2.86 0.25 11.29
CA LEU A 146 -2.68 1.33 10.31
C LEU A 146 -3.65 2.48 10.57
N ASN A 147 -4.90 2.19 10.95
CA ASN A 147 -5.86 3.23 11.37
C ASN A 147 -5.35 3.98 12.60
N ASP A 148 -4.84 3.26 13.62
CA ASP A 148 -4.26 3.89 14.81
C ASP A 148 -3.08 4.82 14.44
N MET A 149 -2.23 4.40 13.49
CA MET A 149 -1.12 5.23 12.99
C MET A 149 -1.61 6.48 12.26
N ILE A 150 -2.65 6.37 11.43
CA ILE A 150 -3.25 7.52 10.73
C ILE A 150 -3.85 8.49 11.75
N ASP A 151 -4.57 7.99 12.76
CA ASP A 151 -5.16 8.80 13.82
C ASP A 151 -4.13 9.50 14.71
N ALA A 152 -2.94 8.89 14.85
CA ALA A 152 -1.80 9.46 15.56
C ALA A 152 -1.08 10.58 14.76
N ILE A 153 -1.38 10.79 13.47
CA ILE A 153 -0.80 11.90 12.69
C ILE A 153 -1.19 13.22 13.36
N PRO A 154 -0.21 14.08 13.73
CA PRO A 154 -0.50 15.35 14.39
C PRO A 154 -1.48 16.18 13.56
N LYS A 155 -2.66 16.42 14.15
CA LYS A 155 -3.64 17.37 13.61
C LYS A 155 -3.17 18.76 14.03
N SER A 156 -3.01 19.70 13.09
CA SER A 156 -2.64 21.07 13.46
C SER A 156 -3.65 21.57 14.49
N LYS A 157 -3.19 21.98 15.67
CA LYS A 157 -4.05 22.72 16.58
C LYS A 157 -4.45 24.00 15.84
N LYS A 158 -5.73 24.15 15.56
CA LYS A 158 -6.30 25.43 15.12
C LYS A 158 -6.11 26.47 16.22
#